data_AF-A0A5K1GF09-F1
#
_entry.id   AF-A0A5K1GF09-F1
#
_cell.length_a   1.000
_cell.length_b   1.000
_cell.length_c   1.000
_cell.angle_alpha   90.00
_cell.angle_beta   90.00
_cell.angle_gamma   90.00
#
_symmetry.space_group_name_H-M   'P 1'
#
loop_
_entity.id
_entity.type
_entity.pdbx_description
1 polymer ?
#
loop_
_entity_poly.entity_id
_entity_poly.type
_entity_poly.pdbx_seq_one_letter_code
_entity_poly.pdbx_strand_id
1 'polypeptide(L)'
;RWMRSKFVESYIKWKLPLKKYNIVPNHSFDEQISSCRIALLPDRFYSCVEEGSIMLKRAANWSFCEKGVVCEQDASPVEADLVILATGYRGDKKLMNIFKSPLFQKIVSGSESNTLGLY
;
A
#
# COMPACT_ATOMS: atom_id res chain seq x y z
N ARG A 1 13.74 -19.91 4.76
CA ARG A 1 12.75 -18.98 4.14
C ARG A 1 13.09 -17.52 4.49
N TRP A 2 13.29 -17.22 5.78
CA TRP A 2 13.70 -15.90 6.28
C TRP A 2 14.99 -15.32 5.67
N MET A 3 16.08 -16.09 5.62
CA MET A 3 17.37 -15.58 5.11
C MET A 3 17.33 -15.14 3.64
N ARG A 4 16.57 -15.85 2.79
CA ARG A 4 16.34 -15.46 1.39
C ARG A 4 15.50 -14.19 1.28
N SER A 5 14.48 -14.04 2.12
CA SER A 5 13.66 -12.81 2.21
C SER A 5 14.53 -11.60 2.56
N LYS A 6 15.38 -11.72 3.58
CA LYS A 6 16.28 -10.63 4.00
C LYS A 6 17.31 -10.24 2.95
N PHE A 7 17.79 -11.21 2.18
CA PHE A 7 18.71 -10.92 1.08
C PHE A 7 18.02 -10.12 -0.04
N VAL A 8 16.80 -10.53 -0.44
CA VAL A 8 16.00 -9.80 -1.44
C VAL A 8 15.60 -8.41 -0.92
N GLU A 9 15.21 -8.29 0.34
CA GLU A 9 14.90 -7.01 0.99
C GLU A 9 16.09 -6.04 0.92
N SER A 10 17.29 -6.52 1.28
CA SER A 10 18.53 -5.75 1.18
C SER A 10 18.86 -5.37 -0.26
N TYR A 11 18.69 -6.30 -1.21
CA TYR A 11 18.92 -6.04 -2.64
C TYR A 11 17.98 -4.96 -3.18
N ILE A 12 16.68 -5.01 -2.84
CA ILE A 12 15.70 -4.00 -3.24
C ILE A 12 16.04 -2.64 -2.63
N LYS A 13 16.37 -2.59 -1.33
CA LYS A 13 16.77 -1.35 -0.64
C LYS A 13 18.06 -0.74 -1.20
N TRP A 14 18.94 -1.57 -1.76
CA TRP A 14 20.19 -1.14 -2.39
C TRP A 14 19.95 -0.66 -3.83
N LYS A 15 19.15 -1.39 -4.61
CA LYS A 15 18.91 -1.10 -6.03
C LYS A 15 17.92 0.06 -6.25
N LEU A 16 16.91 0.19 -5.40
CA LEU A 16 15.89 1.22 -5.53
C LEU A 16 16.16 2.40 -4.58
N PRO A 17 15.92 3.64 -5.01
CA PRO A 17 16.14 4.84 -4.20
C PRO A 17 15.03 5.06 -3.15
N LEU A 18 14.59 4.01 -2.45
CA LEU A 18 13.47 4.07 -1.49
C LEU A 18 13.70 5.07 -0.37
N LYS A 19 14.95 5.15 0.11
CA LYS A 19 15.36 6.10 1.16
C LYS A 19 15.31 7.55 0.67
N LYS A 20 15.71 7.82 -0.58
CA LYS A 20 15.70 9.17 -1.19
C LYS A 20 14.29 9.76 -1.18
N TYR A 21 13.27 8.93 -1.39
CA TYR A 21 11.87 9.36 -1.48
C TYR A 21 11.04 9.04 -0.22
N ASN A 22 11.68 8.61 0.87
CA ASN A 22 10.99 8.24 2.13
C ASN A 22 9.84 7.23 1.96
N ILE A 23 9.97 6.30 1.01
CA ILE A 23 9.01 5.23 0.71
C ILE A 23 9.48 3.87 1.23
N VAL A 24 10.38 3.85 2.21
CA VAL A 24 10.85 2.61 2.83
C VAL A 24 9.69 1.98 3.60
N PRO A 25 9.30 0.72 3.29
CA PRO A 25 8.24 0.05 4.03
C PRO A 25 8.62 -0.16 5.50
N ASN A 26 7.67 0.06 6.40
CA ASN A 26 7.85 -0.18 7.84
C ASN A 26 7.75 -1.67 8.23
N HIS A 27 7.41 -2.55 7.30
CA HIS A 27 7.15 -3.98 7.52
C HIS A 27 8.16 -4.84 6.76
N SER A 28 8.26 -6.14 7.08
CA SER A 28 9.25 -7.03 6.47
C SER A 28 8.85 -7.44 5.05
N PHE A 29 9.84 -7.81 4.23
CA PHE A 29 9.57 -8.30 2.87
C PHE A 29 8.83 -9.65 2.87
N ASP A 30 9.02 -10.47 3.89
CA ASP A 30 8.27 -11.71 4.09
C ASP A 30 6.79 -11.45 4.38
N GLU A 31 6.47 -10.42 5.17
CA GLU A 31 5.10 -9.95 5.38
C GLU A 31 4.50 -9.37 4.08
N GLN A 32 5.30 -8.74 3.22
CA GLN A 32 4.83 -8.27 1.90
C GLN A 32 4.46 -9.41 0.98
N ILE A 33 5.32 -10.43 0.90
CA ILE A 33 5.07 -11.61 0.07
C ILE A 33 3.85 -12.37 0.58
N SER A 34 3.75 -12.60 1.89
CA SER A 34 2.64 -13.38 2.46
C SER A 34 1.29 -12.68 2.33
N SER A 35 1.28 -11.34 2.25
CA SER A 35 0.06 -10.54 2.09
C SER A 35 -0.26 -10.17 0.63
N CYS A 36 0.46 -10.72 -0.36
CA CYS A 36 0.35 -10.36 -1.77
C CYS A 36 0.47 -8.84 -2.01
N ARG A 37 1.18 -8.11 -1.14
CA ARG A 37 1.45 -6.66 -1.26
C ARG A 37 2.67 -6.35 -2.11
N ILE A 38 3.15 -7.33 -2.86
CA ILE A 38 4.30 -7.15 -3.76
C ILE A 38 3.85 -6.20 -4.87
N ALA A 39 4.32 -4.96 -4.81
CA ALA A 39 4.12 -4.01 -5.89
C ALA A 39 4.98 -4.42 -7.08
N LEU A 40 4.35 -4.67 -8.23
CA LEU A 40 5.04 -4.62 -9.51
C LEU A 40 5.46 -3.16 -9.72
N LEU A 41 6.77 -2.91 -9.82
CA LEU A 41 7.29 -1.60 -10.16
C LEU A 41 7.18 -1.42 -11.68
N PRO A 42 6.33 -0.51 -12.19
CA PRO A 42 6.23 -0.29 -13.63
C PRO A 42 7.56 0.22 -14.20
N ASP A 43 7.83 -0.14 -15.45
CA ASP A 43 8.96 0.43 -16.17
C ASP A 43 8.89 1.96 -16.18
N ARG A 44 10.05 2.61 -16.04
CA ARG A 44 10.22 4.07 -15.98
C ARG A 44 9.63 4.79 -14.76
N PHE A 45 9.09 4.09 -13.76
CA PHE A 45 8.51 4.74 -12.57
C PHE A 45 9.44 5.78 -11.93
N TYR A 46 10.69 5.40 -11.63
CA TYR A 46 11.65 6.34 -11.03
C TYR A 46 12.14 7.42 -11.99
N SER A 47 12.18 7.16 -13.31
CA SER A 47 12.47 8.19 -14.30
C SER A 47 11.39 9.28 -14.27
N CYS A 48 10.11 8.91 -14.21
CA CYS A 48 9.02 9.86 -14.07
C CYS A 48 9.08 10.64 -12.74
N VAL A 49 9.59 10.03 -11.67
CA VAL A 49 9.82 10.72 -10.39
C VAL A 49 10.96 11.73 -10.51
N GLU A 50 12.04 11.40 -11.22
CA GLU A 50 13.18 12.30 -11.45
C GLU A 50 12.83 13.44 -12.41
N GLU A 51 12.02 13.17 -13.43
CA GLU A 51 11.48 14.18 -14.36
C GLU A 51 10.45 15.13 -13.70
N GLY A 52 9.96 14.79 -12.50
CA GLY A 52 8.95 15.58 -11.78
C GLY A 52 7.50 15.28 -12.18
N SER A 53 7.28 14.36 -13.12
CA SER A 53 5.95 13.89 -13.54
C SER A 53 5.21 13.11 -12.44
N ILE A 54 5.95 12.50 -11.50
CA ILE A 54 5.40 11.82 -10.31
C ILE A 54 6.03 12.42 -9.05
N MET A 55 5.19 13.03 -8.20
CA MET A 55 5.62 13.49 -6.89
C MET A 55 5.22 12.47 -5.81
N LEU A 56 6.22 11.87 -5.16
CA LEU A 56 6.00 10.93 -4.07
C LEU A 56 5.83 11.68 -2.75
N LYS A 57 4.75 11.38 -2.04
CA LYS A 57 4.42 12.03 -0.78
C LYS A 57 3.88 11.04 0.23
N ARG A 58 4.41 11.09 1.45
CA ARG A 58 3.89 10.33 2.59
C ARG A 58 2.91 11.24 3.34
N ALA A 59 1.62 10.94 3.25
CA ALA A 59 0.57 11.67 3.95
C ALA A 59 -0.18 10.72 4.89
N ALA A 60 0.03 10.86 6.20
CA ALA A 60 -0.67 10.04 7.20
C ALA A 60 -2.13 10.44 7.33
N ASN A 61 -2.39 11.75 7.32
CA ASN A 61 -3.71 12.36 7.38
C ASN A 61 -3.85 13.37 6.24
N TRP A 62 -4.98 13.29 5.54
CA TRP A 62 -5.32 14.19 4.45
C TRP A 62 -6.84 14.33 4.32
N SER A 63 -7.29 15.42 3.72
CA SER A 63 -8.71 15.68 3.43
C SER A 63 -8.88 16.38 2.09
N PHE A 64 -10.10 16.36 1.56
CA PHE A 64 -10.43 17.07 0.34
C PHE A 64 -10.61 18.57 0.61
N CYS A 65 -10.25 19.39 -0.37
CA CYS A 65 -10.58 20.81 -0.44
C CYS A 65 -11.14 21.12 -1.83
N GLU A 66 -11.67 22.34 -2.02
CA GLU A 66 -12.30 22.76 -3.29
C GLU A 66 -11.39 22.57 -4.51
N LYS A 67 -10.07 22.73 -4.33
CA LYS A 67 -9.08 22.65 -5.42
C LYS A 67 -8.33 21.31 -5.50
N GLY A 68 -8.62 20.35 -4.62
CA GLY A 68 -7.89 19.08 -4.58
C GLY A 68 -7.80 18.47 -3.17
N VAL A 69 -6.58 18.26 -2.69
CA VAL A 69 -6.29 17.55 -1.43
C VAL A 69 -5.36 18.36 -0.55
N VAL A 70 -5.64 18.43 0.75
CA VAL A 70 -4.72 18.97 1.76
C VAL A 70 -4.16 17.84 2.62
N CYS A 71 -2.85 17.81 2.84
CA CYS A 71 -2.25 16.93 3.84
C CYS A 71 -1.84 17.78 5.05
N GLU A 72 -2.05 17.27 6.26
CA GLU A 72 -1.83 18.06 7.50
C GLU A 72 -0.41 18.62 7.65
N GLN A 73 0.57 17.99 7.01
CA GLN A 73 1.98 18.35 7.09
C GLN A 73 2.40 19.40 6.04
N ASP A 74 1.48 19.83 5.18
CA ASP A 74 1.76 20.75 4.09
C ASP A 74 1.26 22.15 4.35
N ALA A 75 2.07 23.13 3.95
CA ALA A 75 1.70 24.53 3.99
C ALA A 75 0.62 24.91 2.94
N SER A 76 0.45 24.10 1.89
CA SER A 76 -0.49 24.38 0.80
C SER A 76 -1.16 23.11 0.27
N PRO A 77 -2.40 23.22 -0.26
CA PRO A 77 -3.08 22.11 -0.89
C PRO A 77 -2.35 21.61 -2.14
N VAL A 78 -2.47 20.31 -2.40
CA VAL A 78 -2.15 19.71 -3.69
C VAL A 78 -3.34 19.93 -4.61
N GLU A 79 -3.17 20.80 -5.60
CA GLU A 79 -4.18 21.02 -6.63
C GLU A 79 -4.33 19.76 -7.50
N ALA A 80 -5.57 19.33 -7.73
CA ALA A 80 -5.86 18.11 -8.47
C ALA A 80 -7.23 18.18 -9.15
N ASP A 81 -7.26 17.92 -10.46
CA ASP A 81 -8.51 17.78 -11.23
C ASP A 81 -9.20 16.42 -10.99
N LEU A 82 -8.42 15.39 -10.68
CA LEU A 82 -8.88 14.02 -10.45
C LEU A 82 -8.13 13.37 -9.29
N VAL A 83 -8.87 12.74 -8.37
CA VAL A 83 -8.31 11.96 -7.26
C VAL A 83 -8.71 10.49 -7.40
N ILE A 84 -7.72 9.60 -7.54
CA ILE A 84 -7.92 8.16 -7.64
C ILE A 84 -7.48 7.48 -6.33
N LEU A 85 -8.42 6.83 -5.65
CA LEU A 85 -8.15 6.09 -4.40
C LEU A 85 -7.81 4.62 -4.68
N ALA A 86 -6.53 4.35 -4.93
CA ALA A 86 -5.99 3.00 -5.06
C ALA A 86 -5.71 2.33 -3.70
N THR A 87 -6.57 2.53 -2.69
CA THR A 87 -6.37 2.04 -1.31
C THR A 87 -6.68 0.54 -1.12
N GLY A 88 -6.99 -0.15 -2.21
CA GLY A 88 -7.29 -1.57 -2.23
C GLY A 88 -8.65 -1.90 -1.62
N TYR A 89 -8.83 -3.16 -1.23
CA TYR A 89 -10.10 -3.68 -0.75
C TYR A 89 -9.93 -4.63 0.43
N ARG A 90 -10.84 -4.56 1.42
CA ARG A 90 -10.89 -5.51 2.55
C ARG A 90 -11.85 -6.66 2.24
N GLY A 91 -11.34 -7.64 1.48
CA GLY A 91 -12.13 -8.78 1.00
C GLY A 91 -12.73 -9.63 2.11
N ASP A 92 -11.96 -9.87 3.16
CA ASP A 92 -12.36 -10.54 4.41
C ASP A 92 -13.61 -9.88 5.04
N LYS A 93 -13.55 -8.57 5.28
CA LYS A 93 -14.66 -7.82 5.90
C LYS A 93 -15.89 -7.80 5.00
N LYS A 94 -15.72 -7.67 3.68
CA LYS A 94 -16.86 -7.74 2.75
C LYS A 94 -17.50 -9.11 2.80
N LEU A 95 -16.69 -10.16 2.71
CA LEU A 95 -17.18 -11.54 2.66
C LEU A 95 -17.93 -11.89 3.95
N MET A 96 -17.43 -11.45 5.10
CA MET A 96 -18.16 -11.57 6.37
C MET A 96 -19.50 -10.84 6.34
N ASN A 97 -19.53 -9.58 5.88
CA ASN A 97 -20.74 -8.77 5.87
C ASN A 97 -21.83 -9.26 4.89
N ILE A 98 -21.49 -10.12 3.92
CA ILE A 98 -22.48 -10.76 3.04
C ILE A 98 -23.39 -11.72 3.83
N PHE A 99 -22.85 -12.37 4.86
CA PHE A 99 -23.62 -13.32 5.67
C PHE A 99 -24.32 -12.59 6.82
N LYS A 100 -25.64 -12.74 6.92
CA LYS A 100 -26.43 -12.23 8.06
C LYS A 100 -26.29 -13.08 9.33
N SER A 101 -25.90 -14.34 9.18
CA SER A 101 -25.82 -15.31 10.28
C SER A 101 -24.45 -15.21 10.99
N PRO A 102 -24.43 -15.05 12.33
CA PRO A 102 -23.20 -14.99 13.11
C PRO A 102 -22.31 -16.24 12.99
N LEU A 103 -22.92 -17.41 12.75
CA LEU A 103 -22.17 -18.67 12.56
C LEU A 103 -21.34 -18.63 11.27
N PHE A 104 -21.95 -18.23 10.16
CA PHE A 104 -21.26 -18.15 8.87
C PHE A 104 -20.21 -17.03 8.85
N GLN A 105 -20.50 -15.91 9.51
CA GLN A 105 -19.49 -14.88 9.77
C GLN A 105 -18.26 -15.47 10.48
N LYS A 106 -18.44 -16.21 11.57
CA LYS A 106 -17.34 -16.82 12.34
C LYS A 106 -16.54 -17.87 11.55
N ILE A 107 -17.19 -18.61 10.67
CA ILE A 107 -16.52 -19.58 9.78
C ILE A 107 -15.66 -18.85 8.75
N VAL A 108 -16.19 -17.79 8.15
CA VAL A 108 -15.52 -17.00 7.09
C VAL A 108 -14.36 -16.16 7.64
N SER A 109 -14.43 -15.68 8.88
CA SER A 109 -13.30 -14.98 9.52
C SER A 109 -12.05 -15.86 9.65
N GLY A 110 -12.18 -17.20 9.59
CA GLY A 110 -11.07 -18.13 9.80
C GLY A 110 -10.36 -17.94 11.15
N SER A 111 -9.19 -18.57 11.31
CA SER A 111 -8.17 -18.13 12.28
C SER A 111 -7.21 -17.16 11.58
N GLU A 112 -6.53 -16.29 12.34
CA GLU A 112 -5.56 -15.31 11.79
C GLU A 112 -4.48 -15.94 10.89
N SER A 113 -4.25 -17.26 11.00
CA SER A 113 -3.28 -18.01 10.18
C SER A 113 -3.78 -18.42 8.78
N ASN A 114 -5.08 -18.34 8.50
CA ASN A 114 -5.71 -18.91 7.29
C ASN A 114 -6.36 -17.85 6.37
N THR A 115 -6.06 -16.57 6.55
CA THR A 115 -6.50 -15.53 5.62
C THR A 115 -5.74 -15.66 4.30
N LEU A 116 -6.28 -16.45 3.39
CA LEU A 116 -5.85 -16.47 2.00
C LEU A 116 -6.18 -15.10 1.38
N GLY A 117 -5.15 -14.42 0.88
CA GLY A 117 -5.34 -13.24 0.04
C GLY A 117 -6.21 -13.62 -1.15
N LEU A 118 -7.28 -12.86 -1.40
CA LEU A 118 -8.19 -13.08 -2.53
C LEU A 118 -7.59 -12.61 -3.88
N TYR A 119 -6.26 -12.70 -4.01
CA TYR A 119 -5.49 -12.49 -5.22
C TYR A 119 -4.37 -13.51 -5.28
#